data_AF-A0A1M6AKN1-F1
#
_entry.id   AF-A0A1M6AKN1-F1
#
_cell.length_a   1.000
_cell.length_b   1.000
_cell.length_c   1.000
_cell.angle_alpha   90.00
_cell.angle_beta   90.00
_cell.angle_gamma   90.00
#
_symmetry.space_group_name_H-M   'P 1'
#
loop_
_entity.id
_entity.type
_entity.pdbx_description
1 polymer ?
#
loop_
_entity_poly.entity_id
_entity_poly.type
_entity_poly.pdbx_seq_one_letter_code
_entity_poly.pdbx_strand_id
1 'polypeptide(L)'
;MTEWKDEMTAIERMTAYAKGEDIDRLPCVPVVGNTAARVIGVKVSDFRGNGELIAKAHIAAYKLFHYDNIRVFTDLYTQAEAMGSEVIYPEDETAYLGQPVIKLDPRLSNLDEIDKLRPADPYKDGNLPEHLKAMRIVVDAVGKEVPVGGAVTGPFTNSSFLVGAENLVRLTLKNPEAVHKLCQVSLESNLRYVDAVIDAGVTPSLTDAMSSSTVISPRLFRKFSLPYLKKLIDHIHNKGKKVTLHICGKTDGIWEDMVKAGADCLSIDNDADILKAKELVGDRVMLMGNVRPSETMLEGTVDDVRKATVEVVRKVYDSPKGFIVASGCSLPTETPFENIHEMLNTVRRIGNPFAIKDATSIVA
;
A
#
# COMPACT_ATOMS: atom_id res chain seq x y z
N MET A 1 16.98 -19.11 19.41
CA MET A 1 15.96 -18.89 18.37
C MET A 1 15.94 -20.14 17.50
N THR A 2 14.84 -20.90 17.49
CA THR A 2 14.66 -21.99 16.52
C THR A 2 14.66 -21.39 15.13
N GLU A 3 15.65 -21.76 14.32
CA GLU A 3 15.79 -21.36 12.91
C GLU A 3 14.72 -22.07 12.08
N TRP A 4 13.54 -21.46 11.97
CA TRP A 4 12.57 -21.85 10.96
C TRP A 4 13.08 -21.35 9.62
N LYS A 5 13.55 -22.26 8.77
CA LYS A 5 14.06 -21.92 7.44
C LYS A 5 12.93 -22.08 6.42
N ASP A 6 12.68 -21.02 5.66
CA ASP A 6 11.75 -21.07 4.53
C ASP A 6 12.27 -22.07 3.48
N GLU A 7 11.38 -22.89 2.92
CA GLU A 7 11.72 -23.87 1.88
C GLU A 7 11.62 -23.26 0.48
N MET A 8 10.82 -22.20 0.35
CA MET A 8 10.61 -21.44 -0.88
C MET A 8 11.10 -20.00 -0.74
N THR A 9 11.61 -19.43 -1.82
CA THR A 9 11.71 -17.97 -1.97
C THR A 9 10.31 -17.35 -2.01
N ALA A 10 10.21 -16.04 -1.79
CA ALA A 10 8.93 -15.33 -1.88
C ALA A 10 8.33 -15.42 -3.29
N ILE A 11 9.15 -15.37 -4.35
CA ILE A 11 8.67 -15.54 -5.73
C ILE A 11 8.14 -16.95 -5.97
N GLU A 12 8.86 -17.99 -5.54
CA GLU A 12 8.41 -19.38 -5.70
C GLU A 12 7.08 -19.60 -4.97
N ARG A 13 6.99 -19.15 -3.71
CA ARG A 13 5.78 -19.24 -2.87
C ARG A 13 4.59 -18.54 -3.51
N MET A 14 4.75 -17.27 -3.91
CA MET A 14 3.67 -16.49 -4.53
C MET A 14 3.25 -17.07 -5.89
N THR A 15 4.18 -17.63 -6.66
CA THR A 15 3.89 -18.25 -7.95
C THR A 15 3.10 -19.54 -7.79
N ALA A 16 3.53 -20.43 -6.88
CA ALA A 16 2.82 -21.66 -6.56
C ALA A 16 1.42 -21.33 -6.01
N TYR A 17 1.33 -20.37 -5.07
CA TYR A 17 0.05 -19.98 -4.48
C TYR A 17 -0.95 -19.45 -5.53
N ALA A 18 -0.49 -18.63 -6.47
CA ALA A 18 -1.32 -18.11 -7.55
C ALA A 18 -1.83 -19.19 -8.52
N LYS A 19 -1.15 -20.35 -8.60
CA LYS A 19 -1.54 -21.51 -9.41
C LYS A 19 -2.39 -22.53 -8.64
N GLY A 20 -2.55 -22.36 -7.33
CA GLY A 20 -3.19 -23.36 -6.46
C GLY A 20 -2.32 -24.59 -6.21
N GLU A 21 -1.00 -24.46 -6.38
CA GLU A 21 -0.01 -25.47 -6.01
C GLU A 21 0.30 -25.38 -4.51
N ASP A 22 0.90 -26.43 -3.95
CA ASP A 22 1.32 -26.44 -2.55
C ASP A 22 2.41 -25.40 -2.28
N ILE A 23 2.33 -24.75 -1.12
CA ILE A 23 3.31 -23.77 -0.61
C ILE A 23 3.86 -24.24 0.74
N ASP A 24 5.03 -23.73 1.15
CA ASP A 24 5.62 -24.08 2.45
C ASP A 24 4.92 -23.39 3.65
N ARG A 25 4.41 -22.17 3.44
CA ARG A 25 3.62 -21.39 4.40
C ARG A 25 2.81 -20.30 3.67
N LEU A 26 1.85 -19.67 4.34
CA LEU A 26 1.17 -18.49 3.79
C LEU A 26 2.18 -17.36 3.50
N PRO A 27 1.95 -16.54 2.45
CA PRO A 27 2.68 -15.30 2.26
C PRO A 27 2.44 -14.32 3.41
N CYS A 28 3.49 -13.59 3.80
CA CYS A 28 3.49 -12.68 4.94
C CYS A 28 4.19 -11.35 4.60
N VAL A 29 3.46 -10.24 4.75
CA VAL A 29 3.90 -8.89 4.40
C VAL A 29 3.58 -7.94 5.58
N PRO A 30 4.42 -7.90 6.63
CA PRO A 30 4.41 -6.76 7.55
C PRO A 30 4.78 -5.53 6.72
N VAL A 31 3.87 -4.60 6.47
CA VAL A 31 4.05 -3.54 5.46
C VAL A 31 5.13 -2.55 5.90
N VAL A 32 6.40 -2.90 5.63
CA VAL A 32 7.58 -2.12 5.96
C VAL A 32 7.71 -0.96 4.97
N GLY A 33 7.40 0.25 5.44
CA GLY A 33 7.70 1.50 4.75
C GLY A 33 8.92 2.18 5.35
N ASN A 34 8.68 3.32 6.00
CA ASN A 34 9.73 4.12 6.65
C ASN A 34 10.47 3.41 7.78
N THR A 35 9.91 2.32 8.36
CA THR A 35 10.64 1.43 9.28
C THR A 35 11.95 0.91 8.68
N ALA A 36 12.06 0.81 7.35
CA ALA A 36 13.31 0.46 6.68
C ALA A 36 14.47 1.43 6.99
N ALA A 37 14.19 2.70 7.29
CA ALA A 37 15.21 3.68 7.70
C ALA A 37 15.93 3.23 8.98
N ARG A 38 15.17 2.70 9.95
CA ARG A 38 15.71 2.21 11.22
C ARG A 38 16.61 1.00 11.06
N VAL A 39 16.38 0.16 10.05
CA VAL A 39 17.22 -1.01 9.77
C VAL A 39 18.66 -0.61 9.44
N ILE A 40 18.87 0.56 8.84
CA ILE A 40 20.20 1.07 8.49
C ILE A 40 20.64 2.26 9.35
N GLY A 41 19.87 2.60 10.40
CA GLY A 41 20.21 3.65 11.36
C GLY A 41 20.20 5.07 10.80
N VAL A 42 19.31 5.38 9.87
CA VAL A 42 19.16 6.72 9.28
C VAL A 42 17.81 7.35 9.60
N LYS A 43 17.70 8.66 9.36
CA LYS A 43 16.44 9.39 9.54
C LYS A 43 15.53 9.19 8.34
N VAL A 44 14.21 9.30 8.55
CA VAL A 44 13.23 9.22 7.46
C VAL A 44 13.42 10.38 6.47
N SER A 45 13.80 11.56 6.95
CA SER A 45 14.03 12.75 6.10
C SER A 45 15.19 12.58 5.12
N ASP A 46 16.19 11.74 5.46
CA ASP A 46 17.36 11.50 4.62
C ASP A 46 17.00 10.78 3.31
N PHE A 47 15.81 10.17 3.22
CA PHE A 47 15.31 9.55 1.99
C PHE A 47 14.94 10.56 0.90
N ARG A 48 14.62 11.81 1.26
CA ARG A 48 14.22 12.82 0.26
C ARG A 48 15.38 13.09 -0.68
N GLY A 49 15.14 12.94 -1.99
CA GLY A 49 16.16 13.18 -3.00
C GLY A 49 17.26 12.12 -3.05
N ASN A 50 17.06 10.95 -2.39
CA ASN A 50 18.11 9.94 -2.25
C ASN A 50 17.60 8.51 -2.52
N GLY A 51 17.43 8.17 -3.79
CA GLY A 51 16.98 6.84 -4.21
C GLY A 51 17.93 5.70 -3.83
N GLU A 52 19.23 5.98 -3.70
CA GLU A 52 20.21 4.98 -3.25
C GLU A 52 20.01 4.61 -1.78
N LEU A 53 19.72 5.60 -0.93
CA LEU A 53 19.47 5.36 0.48
C LEU A 53 18.14 4.63 0.70
N ILE A 54 17.08 5.00 -0.04
CA ILE A 54 15.80 4.28 -0.06
C ILE A 54 16.04 2.81 -0.44
N ALA A 55 16.77 2.55 -1.54
CA ALA A 55 17.06 1.19 -1.97
C ALA A 55 17.87 0.41 -0.93
N LYS A 56 18.93 1.03 -0.38
CA LYS A 56 19.77 0.41 0.66
C LYS A 56 18.94 0.00 1.88
N ALA A 57 18.03 0.88 2.32
CA ALA A 57 17.14 0.61 3.44
C ALA A 57 16.20 -0.57 3.17
N HIS A 58 15.52 -0.59 2.02
CA HIS A 58 14.60 -1.69 1.69
C HIS A 58 15.31 -3.03 1.45
N ILE A 59 16.48 -3.03 0.80
CA ILE A 59 17.30 -4.24 0.64
C ILE A 59 17.75 -4.78 2.00
N ALA A 60 18.21 -3.90 2.89
CA ALA A 60 18.61 -4.30 4.24
C ALA A 60 17.42 -4.84 5.05
N ALA A 61 16.26 -4.19 4.97
CA ALA A 61 15.03 -4.65 5.62
C ALA A 61 14.60 -6.03 5.11
N TYR A 62 14.63 -6.26 3.80
CA TYR A 62 14.34 -7.59 3.25
C TYR A 62 15.36 -8.64 3.72
N LYS A 63 16.66 -8.33 3.71
CA LYS A 63 17.70 -9.25 4.22
C LYS A 63 17.60 -9.53 5.71
N LEU A 64 17.00 -8.62 6.48
CA LEU A 64 16.77 -8.81 7.90
C LEU A 64 15.53 -9.67 8.15
N PHE A 65 14.42 -9.38 7.48
CA PHE A 65 13.11 -9.94 7.82
C PHE A 65 12.67 -11.10 6.90
N HIS A 66 13.08 -11.11 5.63
CA HIS A 66 12.66 -12.08 4.61
C HIS A 66 11.13 -12.17 4.43
N TYR A 67 10.46 -11.01 4.34
CA TYR A 67 9.02 -10.93 4.03
C TYR A 67 8.73 -11.13 2.53
N ASP A 68 7.48 -11.41 2.18
CA ASP A 68 7.11 -11.92 0.85
C ASP A 68 6.85 -10.85 -0.23
N ASN A 69 6.96 -9.56 0.11
CA ASN A 69 6.85 -8.46 -0.84
C ASN A 69 7.58 -7.21 -0.34
N ILE A 70 8.46 -6.64 -1.17
CA ILE A 70 9.03 -5.31 -0.90
C ILE A 70 8.12 -4.28 -1.52
N ARG A 71 7.66 -3.30 -0.73
CA ARG A 71 6.98 -2.11 -1.25
C ARG A 71 7.91 -0.91 -1.10
N VAL A 72 8.40 -0.36 -2.21
CA VAL A 72 9.24 0.84 -2.21
C VAL A 72 8.34 2.06 -2.12
N PHE A 73 8.36 2.74 -0.98
CA PHE A 73 7.62 3.98 -0.72
C PHE A 73 8.15 4.74 0.49
N THR A 74 8.03 6.07 0.48
CA THR A 74 8.29 6.93 1.65
C THR A 74 7.02 7.60 2.17
N ASP A 75 6.12 7.97 1.27
CA ASP A 75 4.88 8.70 1.54
C ASP A 75 3.94 8.65 0.31
N LEU A 76 2.75 9.25 0.43
CA LEU A 76 1.74 9.29 -0.63
C LEU A 76 1.77 10.59 -1.47
N TYR A 77 2.62 11.55 -1.11
CA TYR A 77 2.61 12.90 -1.68
C TYR A 77 3.52 13.06 -2.90
N THR A 78 4.39 12.10 -3.18
CA THR A 78 5.37 12.13 -4.29
C THR A 78 4.79 12.59 -5.64
N GLN A 79 3.61 12.07 -6.03
CA GLN A 79 2.92 12.49 -7.26
C GLN A 79 2.40 13.94 -7.19
N ALA A 80 1.87 14.36 -6.04
CA ALA A 80 1.39 15.72 -5.85
C ALA A 80 2.54 16.73 -5.76
N GLU A 81 3.66 16.36 -5.13
CA GLU A 81 4.90 17.15 -5.10
C GLU A 81 5.42 17.39 -6.52
N ALA A 82 5.49 16.32 -7.33
CA ALA A 82 5.86 16.43 -8.73
C ALA A 82 4.90 17.29 -9.57
N MET A 83 3.66 17.44 -9.11
CA MET A 83 2.65 18.34 -9.71
C MET A 83 2.64 19.74 -9.10
N GLY A 84 3.58 20.04 -8.20
CA GLY A 84 3.83 21.38 -7.64
C GLY A 84 3.29 21.63 -6.24
N SER A 85 2.69 20.64 -5.56
CA SER A 85 2.30 20.80 -4.15
C SER A 85 3.54 20.83 -3.26
N GLU A 86 3.51 21.65 -2.22
CA GLU A 86 4.59 21.70 -1.23
C GLU A 86 4.44 20.55 -0.23
N VAL A 87 5.51 19.78 -0.06
CA VAL A 87 5.61 18.71 0.94
C VAL A 87 6.64 19.11 1.99
N ILE A 88 6.26 18.97 3.26
CA ILE A 88 7.13 19.21 4.40
C ILE A 88 7.72 17.87 4.83
N TYR A 89 9.04 17.87 5.03
CA TYR A 89 9.81 16.72 5.46
C TYR A 89 10.38 17.03 6.84
N PRO A 90 9.70 16.60 7.93
CA PRO A 90 10.22 16.78 9.28
C PRO A 90 11.53 16.02 9.46
N GLU A 91 12.32 16.41 10.46
CA GLU A 91 13.68 15.88 10.64
C GLU A 91 13.76 14.35 10.71
N ASP A 92 12.80 13.67 11.34
CA ASP A 92 12.80 12.20 11.42
C ASP A 92 11.39 11.60 11.49
N GLU A 93 10.46 12.20 10.77
CA GLU A 93 9.07 11.72 10.67
C GLU A 93 8.67 11.55 9.20
N THR A 94 7.50 10.93 8.99
CA THR A 94 6.92 10.80 7.65
C THR A 94 6.54 12.18 7.12
N ALA A 95 6.80 12.42 5.83
CA ALA A 95 6.44 13.66 5.17
C ALA A 95 4.92 13.93 5.25
N TYR A 96 4.55 15.20 5.28
CA TYR A 96 3.14 15.62 5.22
C TYR A 96 2.95 16.79 4.26
N LEU A 97 1.72 16.96 3.80
CA LEU A 97 1.37 18.04 2.88
C LEU A 97 1.51 19.40 3.58
N GLY A 98 2.37 20.27 3.05
CA GLY A 98 2.53 21.64 3.53
C GLY A 98 1.47 22.56 2.92
N GLN A 99 1.54 22.79 1.62
CA GLN A 99 0.59 23.63 0.89
C GLN A 99 0.18 22.95 -0.42
N PRO A 100 -1.13 22.89 -0.73
CA PRO A 100 -1.59 22.41 -2.03
C PRO A 100 -1.16 23.40 -3.13
N VAL A 101 -0.84 22.88 -4.31
CA VAL A 101 -0.49 23.71 -5.48
C VAL A 101 -1.64 24.63 -5.89
N ILE A 102 -2.90 24.18 -5.76
CA ILE A 102 -4.07 25.00 -6.00
C ILE A 102 -4.53 25.64 -4.69
N LYS A 103 -4.40 26.96 -4.64
CA LYS A 103 -4.92 27.80 -3.55
C LYS A 103 -6.30 28.32 -3.92
N LEU A 104 -7.33 27.57 -3.55
CA LEU A 104 -8.70 28.00 -3.78
C LEU A 104 -9.09 29.14 -2.83
N ASP A 105 -9.81 30.12 -3.38
CA ASP A 105 -10.55 31.11 -2.60
C ASP A 105 -11.59 30.39 -1.72
N PRO A 106 -11.86 30.86 -0.48
CA PRO A 106 -12.85 30.23 0.40
C PRO A 106 -14.25 30.02 -0.19
N ARG A 107 -14.64 30.83 -1.18
CA ARG A 107 -15.89 30.77 -1.94
C ARG A 107 -15.84 29.76 -3.11
N LEU A 108 -14.67 29.20 -3.40
CA LEU A 108 -14.39 28.25 -4.49
C LEU A 108 -14.69 28.84 -5.89
N SER A 109 -14.40 30.13 -6.08
CA SER A 109 -14.71 30.85 -7.32
C SER A 109 -13.56 30.88 -8.33
N ASN A 110 -12.32 30.59 -7.94
CA ASN A 110 -11.12 30.62 -8.79
C ASN A 110 -10.72 29.23 -9.31
N LEU A 111 -11.67 28.51 -9.93
CA LEU A 111 -11.44 27.13 -10.37
C LEU A 111 -10.59 27.01 -11.64
N ASP A 112 -10.35 28.12 -12.35
CA ASP A 112 -9.53 28.16 -13.56
C ASP A 112 -8.07 27.74 -13.32
N GLU A 113 -7.59 27.80 -12.06
CA GLU A 113 -6.27 27.27 -11.67
C GLU A 113 -6.16 25.74 -11.90
N ILE A 114 -7.28 25.02 -11.86
CA ILE A 114 -7.32 23.57 -12.15
C ILE A 114 -6.92 23.32 -13.61
N ASP A 115 -7.34 24.17 -14.54
CA ASP A 115 -7.08 24.00 -15.97
C ASP A 115 -5.59 24.28 -16.34
N LYS A 116 -4.84 24.89 -15.41
CA LYS A 116 -3.40 25.12 -15.55
C LYS A 116 -2.55 23.94 -15.10
N LEU A 117 -3.12 22.99 -14.34
CA LEU A 117 -2.40 21.80 -13.93
C LEU A 117 -1.92 21.01 -15.14
N ARG A 118 -0.76 20.38 -14.97
CA ARG A 118 -0.17 19.48 -15.95
C ARG A 118 0.16 18.16 -15.25
N PRO A 119 -0.02 17.02 -15.93
CA PRO A 119 0.42 15.74 -15.39
C PRO A 119 1.95 15.72 -15.25
N ALA A 120 2.46 15.11 -14.19
CA ALA A 120 3.90 15.04 -13.93
C ALA A 120 4.65 14.22 -15.00
N ASP A 121 5.92 14.55 -15.22
CA ASP A 121 6.90 13.71 -15.89
C ASP A 121 7.64 12.87 -14.84
N PRO A 122 7.42 11.54 -14.81
CA PRO A 122 7.97 10.67 -13.76
C PRO A 122 9.50 10.60 -13.76
N TYR A 123 10.16 11.03 -14.85
CA TYR A 123 11.61 11.02 -14.99
C TYR A 123 12.28 12.36 -14.67
N LYS A 124 11.51 13.41 -14.37
CA LYS A 124 12.05 14.76 -14.13
C LYS A 124 11.49 15.46 -12.91
N ASP A 125 10.21 15.24 -12.60
CA ASP A 125 9.50 16.11 -11.67
C ASP A 125 9.53 15.57 -10.22
N GLY A 126 9.79 16.48 -9.27
CA GLY A 126 9.78 16.19 -7.84
C GLY A 126 10.71 15.04 -7.44
N ASN A 127 10.27 14.22 -6.49
CA ASN A 127 11.02 13.07 -5.99
C ASN A 127 10.70 11.75 -6.72
N LEU A 128 9.93 11.79 -7.82
CA LEU A 128 9.59 10.59 -8.61
C LEU A 128 10.84 9.91 -9.23
N PRO A 129 11.82 10.63 -9.80
CA PRO A 129 13.00 10.00 -10.38
C PRO A 129 13.83 9.21 -9.37
N GLU A 130 13.90 9.69 -8.13
CA GLU A 130 14.62 9.01 -7.04
C GLU A 130 13.89 7.76 -6.57
N HIS A 131 12.56 7.77 -6.56
CA HIS A 131 11.77 6.56 -6.31
C HIS A 131 11.98 5.50 -7.41
N LEU A 132 11.98 5.91 -8.68
CA LEU A 132 12.27 5.00 -9.80
C LEU A 132 13.70 4.45 -9.73
N LYS A 133 14.68 5.30 -9.36
CA LYS A 133 16.07 4.89 -9.11
C LYS A 133 16.12 3.84 -8.00
N ALA A 134 15.43 4.08 -6.89
CA ALA A 134 15.37 3.14 -5.78
C ALA A 134 14.78 1.78 -6.21
N MET A 135 13.66 1.81 -6.93
CA MET A 135 12.99 0.60 -7.44
C MET A 135 13.92 -0.24 -8.32
N ARG A 136 14.65 0.37 -9.26
CA ARG A 136 15.62 -0.34 -10.12
C ARG A 136 16.72 -1.02 -9.31
N ILE A 137 17.32 -0.29 -8.35
CA ILE A 137 18.38 -0.84 -7.50
C ILE A 137 17.86 -2.02 -6.66
N VAL A 138 16.64 -1.93 -6.12
CA VAL A 138 16.02 -3.02 -5.34
C VAL A 138 15.76 -4.24 -6.23
N VAL A 139 15.20 -4.03 -7.43
CA VAL A 139 14.95 -5.12 -8.39
C VAL A 139 16.26 -5.82 -8.80
N ASP A 140 17.30 -5.06 -9.12
CA ASP A 140 18.60 -5.62 -9.48
C ASP A 140 19.23 -6.43 -8.34
N ALA A 141 19.04 -5.99 -7.10
CA ALA A 141 19.64 -6.62 -5.93
C ALA A 141 18.91 -7.89 -5.48
N VAL A 142 17.57 -7.90 -5.46
CA VAL A 142 16.77 -8.96 -4.81
C VAL A 142 15.51 -9.37 -5.58
N GLY A 143 15.23 -8.77 -6.74
CA GLY A 143 14.02 -9.02 -7.53
C GLY A 143 13.89 -10.42 -8.12
N LYS A 144 14.91 -11.28 -7.98
CA LYS A 144 14.85 -12.72 -8.30
C LYS A 144 14.38 -13.59 -7.12
N GLU A 145 14.35 -13.04 -5.92
CA GLU A 145 13.96 -13.76 -4.70
C GLU A 145 12.60 -13.29 -4.16
N VAL A 146 12.30 -11.99 -4.31
CA VAL A 146 11.09 -11.37 -3.76
C VAL A 146 10.43 -10.43 -4.77
N PRO A 147 9.08 -10.47 -4.91
CA PRO A 147 8.36 -9.48 -5.69
C PRO A 147 8.57 -8.06 -5.12
N VAL A 148 8.88 -7.12 -6.02
CA VAL A 148 9.05 -5.70 -5.67
C VAL A 148 7.85 -4.92 -6.22
N GLY A 149 7.23 -4.13 -5.35
CA GLY A 149 6.12 -3.25 -5.66
C GLY A 149 6.49 -1.77 -5.54
N GLY A 150 5.95 -0.96 -6.46
CA GLY A 150 6.06 0.50 -6.41
C GLY A 150 4.74 1.13 -5.97
N ALA A 151 4.76 1.95 -4.92
CA ALA A 151 3.55 2.63 -4.47
C ALA A 151 3.10 3.71 -5.46
N VAL A 152 1.79 3.74 -5.73
CA VAL A 152 1.14 4.76 -6.54
C VAL A 152 -0.12 5.24 -5.81
N THR A 153 -0.19 6.54 -5.54
CA THR A 153 -1.36 7.17 -4.94
C THR A 153 -2.50 7.22 -5.94
N GLY A 154 -3.70 6.81 -5.52
CA GLY A 154 -4.90 6.80 -6.36
C GLY A 154 -5.34 8.20 -6.80
N PRO A 155 -6.09 8.32 -7.92
CA PRO A 155 -6.38 9.62 -8.50
C PRO A 155 -7.15 10.56 -7.56
N PHE A 156 -8.11 10.05 -6.80
CA PHE A 156 -8.93 10.87 -5.91
C PHE A 156 -8.11 11.41 -4.72
N THR A 157 -7.27 10.57 -4.12
CA THR A 157 -6.34 11.00 -3.06
C THR A 157 -5.31 11.98 -3.58
N ASN A 158 -4.71 11.74 -4.75
CA ASN A 158 -3.78 12.70 -5.33
C ASN A 158 -4.46 14.05 -5.58
N SER A 159 -5.70 14.05 -6.10
CA SER A 159 -6.48 15.29 -6.26
C SER A 159 -6.72 16.04 -4.95
N SER A 160 -6.86 15.31 -3.83
CA SER A 160 -6.99 15.93 -2.50
C SER A 160 -5.71 16.66 -2.10
N PHE A 161 -4.55 16.16 -2.50
CA PHE A 161 -3.26 16.78 -2.20
C PHE A 161 -2.96 17.99 -3.09
N LEU A 162 -3.59 18.06 -4.27
CA LEU A 162 -3.45 19.22 -5.17
C LEU A 162 -4.27 20.43 -4.73
N VAL A 163 -5.35 20.23 -3.98
CA VAL A 163 -6.33 21.29 -3.64
C VAL A 163 -6.60 21.43 -2.13
N GLY A 164 -6.14 20.47 -1.34
CA GLY A 164 -6.47 20.31 0.07
C GLY A 164 -7.69 19.39 0.29
N ALA A 165 -7.61 18.52 1.28
CA ALA A 165 -8.64 17.51 1.59
C ALA A 165 -10.03 18.14 1.83
N GLU A 166 -10.10 19.17 2.67
CA GLU A 166 -11.36 19.87 2.97
C GLU A 166 -11.99 20.46 1.71
N ASN A 167 -11.17 21.12 0.88
CA ASN A 167 -11.62 21.74 -0.35
C ASN A 167 -12.13 20.69 -1.35
N LEU A 168 -11.42 19.57 -1.52
CA LEU A 168 -11.87 18.49 -2.38
C LEU A 168 -13.25 17.98 -1.96
N VAL A 169 -13.44 17.71 -0.66
CA VAL A 169 -14.73 17.25 -0.12
C VAL A 169 -15.83 18.30 -0.37
N ARG A 170 -15.57 19.59 -0.13
CA ARG A 170 -16.52 20.67 -0.42
C ARG A 170 -16.87 20.76 -1.91
N LEU A 171 -15.90 20.57 -2.80
CA LEU A 171 -16.11 20.56 -4.24
C LEU A 171 -17.00 19.40 -4.68
N THR A 172 -16.97 18.23 -4.02
CA THR A 172 -17.86 17.12 -4.38
C THR A 172 -19.35 17.49 -4.32
N LEU A 173 -19.71 18.48 -3.48
CA LEU A 173 -21.05 19.02 -3.35
C LEU A 173 -21.28 20.27 -4.19
N LYS A 174 -20.34 21.22 -4.14
CA LYS A 174 -20.50 22.55 -4.73
C LYS A 174 -20.15 22.62 -6.21
N ASN A 175 -19.15 21.87 -6.65
CA ASN A 175 -18.74 21.81 -8.05
C ASN A 175 -18.17 20.43 -8.41
N PRO A 176 -19.03 19.43 -8.67
CA PRO A 176 -18.63 18.09 -9.08
C PRO A 176 -17.72 18.06 -10.32
N GLU A 177 -17.88 19.00 -11.25
CA GLU A 177 -17.07 19.04 -12.48
C GLU A 177 -15.61 19.34 -12.16
N ALA A 178 -15.35 20.27 -11.24
CA ALA A 178 -14.00 20.56 -10.76
C ALA A 178 -13.31 19.31 -10.16
N VAL A 179 -14.05 18.49 -9.41
CA VAL A 179 -13.53 17.21 -8.88
C VAL A 179 -13.18 16.25 -10.01
N HIS A 180 -14.03 16.16 -11.04
CA HIS A 180 -13.76 15.32 -12.20
C HIS A 180 -12.52 15.79 -12.98
N LYS A 181 -12.33 17.11 -13.15
CA LYS A 181 -11.12 17.69 -13.76
C LYS A 181 -9.87 17.35 -12.95
N LEU A 182 -9.92 17.53 -11.64
CA LEU A 182 -8.82 17.18 -10.73
C LEU A 182 -8.48 15.68 -10.81
N CYS A 183 -9.48 14.81 -10.79
CA CYS A 183 -9.26 13.36 -10.87
C CYS A 183 -8.70 12.94 -12.23
N GLN A 184 -9.10 13.63 -13.30
CA GLN A 184 -8.61 13.37 -14.66
C GLN A 184 -7.13 13.72 -14.80
N VAL A 185 -6.70 14.90 -14.35
CA VAL A 185 -5.26 15.26 -14.41
C VAL A 185 -4.40 14.41 -13.47
N SER A 186 -4.93 14.04 -12.29
CA SER A 186 -4.28 13.05 -11.42
C SER A 186 -4.15 11.69 -12.11
N LEU A 187 -5.21 11.20 -12.76
CA LEU A 187 -5.16 9.94 -13.51
C LEU A 187 -4.09 9.97 -14.61
N GLU A 188 -4.00 11.05 -15.38
CA GLU A 188 -2.97 11.20 -16.42
C GLU A 188 -1.55 11.15 -15.85
N SER A 189 -1.32 11.76 -14.69
CA SER A 189 -0.03 11.70 -13.99
C SER A 189 0.27 10.26 -13.53
N ASN A 190 -0.74 9.61 -12.95
CA ASN A 190 -0.65 8.24 -12.46
C ASN A 190 -0.37 7.23 -13.58
N LEU A 191 -1.00 7.38 -14.74
CA LEU A 191 -0.77 6.49 -15.90
C LEU A 191 0.69 6.57 -16.36
N ARG A 192 1.26 7.78 -16.46
CA ARG A 192 2.68 7.98 -16.80
C ARG A 192 3.60 7.36 -15.75
N TYR A 193 3.30 7.58 -14.48
CA TYR A 193 4.12 7.02 -13.40
C TYR A 193 4.02 5.50 -13.33
N VAL A 194 2.82 4.92 -13.52
CA VAL A 194 2.63 3.46 -13.62
C VAL A 194 3.47 2.87 -14.74
N ASP A 195 3.50 3.49 -15.92
CA ASP A 195 4.35 3.03 -17.03
C ASP A 195 5.83 3.02 -16.60
N ALA A 196 6.32 4.11 -15.98
CA ALA A 196 7.70 4.20 -15.51
C ALA A 196 8.04 3.20 -14.39
N VAL A 197 7.09 2.94 -13.48
CA VAL A 197 7.17 1.95 -12.40
C VAL A 197 7.26 0.55 -12.99
N ILE A 198 6.45 0.22 -14.00
CA ILE A 198 6.51 -1.08 -14.69
C ILE A 198 7.84 -1.22 -15.46
N ASP A 199 8.30 -0.16 -16.13
CA ASP A 199 9.59 -0.14 -16.83
C ASP A 199 10.78 -0.30 -15.89
N ALA A 200 10.65 0.10 -14.62
CA ALA A 200 11.62 -0.15 -13.56
C ALA A 200 11.62 -1.60 -13.06
N GLY A 201 10.76 -2.47 -13.60
CA GLY A 201 10.69 -3.90 -13.26
C GLY A 201 9.81 -4.24 -12.06
N VAL A 202 9.06 -3.28 -11.51
CA VAL A 202 8.23 -3.49 -10.33
C VAL A 202 6.74 -3.58 -10.67
N THR A 203 5.94 -4.09 -9.74
CA THR A 203 4.47 -4.14 -9.86
C THR A 203 3.83 -2.94 -9.14
N PRO A 204 2.95 -2.15 -9.79
CA PRO A 204 2.27 -1.06 -9.10
C PRO A 204 1.36 -1.55 -7.96
N SER A 205 1.42 -0.90 -6.80
CA SER A 205 0.53 -1.10 -5.65
C SER A 205 -0.18 0.20 -5.33
N LEU A 206 -1.51 0.19 -5.34
CA LEU A 206 -2.33 1.40 -5.25
C LEU A 206 -2.72 1.71 -3.80
N THR A 207 -2.68 2.99 -3.43
CA THR A 207 -3.25 3.48 -2.17
C THR A 207 -4.11 4.71 -2.41
N ASP A 208 -5.37 4.68 -1.97
CA ASP A 208 -6.32 5.77 -2.22
C ASP A 208 -7.08 6.16 -0.94
N ALA A 209 -6.35 6.64 0.08
CA ALA A 209 -6.85 6.89 1.44
C ALA A 209 -8.10 7.80 1.50
N MET A 210 -8.19 8.85 0.67
CA MET A 210 -9.34 9.77 0.68
C MET A 210 -10.63 9.17 0.12
N SER A 211 -10.53 8.00 -0.52
CA SER A 211 -11.67 7.24 -1.00
C SER A 211 -12.34 6.38 0.10
N SER A 212 -11.79 6.41 1.32
CA SER A 212 -12.34 5.74 2.49
C SER A 212 -13.77 6.16 2.81
N SER A 213 -14.59 5.22 3.30
CA SER A 213 -15.93 5.52 3.81
C SER A 213 -15.91 6.31 5.13
N THR A 214 -14.74 6.44 5.76
CA THR A 214 -14.53 7.39 6.86
C THR A 214 -14.54 8.85 6.37
N VAL A 215 -14.19 9.09 5.11
CA VAL A 215 -14.04 10.45 4.54
C VAL A 215 -15.21 10.80 3.62
N ILE A 216 -15.60 9.90 2.72
CA ILE A 216 -16.67 10.12 1.74
C ILE A 216 -17.68 8.98 1.74
N SER A 217 -18.96 9.26 1.50
CA SER A 217 -19.96 8.19 1.39
C SER A 217 -19.69 7.25 0.20
N PRO A 218 -20.16 5.98 0.23
CA PRO A 218 -20.07 5.07 -0.92
C PRO A 218 -20.67 5.64 -2.23
N ARG A 219 -21.69 6.50 -2.14
CA ARG A 219 -22.25 7.21 -3.29
C ARG A 219 -21.23 8.16 -3.94
N LEU A 220 -20.45 8.87 -3.13
CA LEU A 220 -19.38 9.76 -3.62
C LEU A 220 -18.20 8.94 -4.14
N PHE A 221 -17.84 7.83 -3.49
CA PHE A 221 -16.83 6.89 -4.00
C PHE A 221 -17.16 6.44 -5.42
N ARG A 222 -18.38 5.93 -5.65
CA ARG A 222 -18.85 5.47 -6.97
C ARG A 222 -18.83 6.56 -8.04
N LYS A 223 -19.02 7.82 -7.63
CA LYS A 223 -19.04 8.97 -8.55
C LYS A 223 -17.65 9.48 -8.88
N PHE A 224 -16.76 9.61 -7.90
CA PHE A 224 -15.51 10.36 -8.04
C PHE A 224 -14.24 9.53 -7.93
N SER A 225 -14.26 8.36 -7.29
CA SER A 225 -13.08 7.51 -7.16
C SER A 225 -13.14 6.30 -8.09
N LEU A 226 -14.20 5.49 -8.01
CA LEU A 226 -14.36 4.24 -8.76
C LEU A 226 -14.05 4.38 -10.27
N PRO A 227 -14.57 5.38 -11.01
CA PRO A 227 -14.33 5.47 -12.44
C PRO A 227 -12.84 5.65 -12.80
N TYR A 228 -12.08 6.33 -11.94
CA TYR A 228 -10.67 6.63 -12.17
C TYR A 228 -9.76 5.52 -11.66
N LEU A 229 -10.08 4.91 -10.52
CA LEU A 229 -9.43 3.68 -10.09
C LEU A 229 -9.58 2.59 -11.15
N LYS A 230 -10.79 2.41 -11.70
CA LYS A 230 -11.02 1.43 -12.76
C LYS A 230 -10.13 1.68 -13.98
N LYS A 231 -10.08 2.91 -14.50
CA LYS A 231 -9.22 3.25 -15.64
C LYS A 231 -7.73 2.99 -15.35
N LEU A 232 -7.28 3.33 -14.14
CA LEU A 232 -5.89 3.11 -13.72
C LEU A 232 -5.56 1.62 -13.64
N ILE A 233 -6.44 0.82 -13.04
CA ILE A 233 -6.28 -0.62 -12.90
C ILE A 233 -6.35 -1.32 -14.25
N ASP A 234 -7.32 -0.96 -15.11
CA ASP A 234 -7.43 -1.50 -16.47
C ASP A 234 -6.14 -1.22 -17.27
N HIS A 235 -5.50 -0.06 -17.09
CA HIS A 235 -4.20 0.23 -17.71
C HIS A 235 -3.09 -0.69 -17.19
N ILE A 236 -3.02 -0.92 -15.88
CA ILE A 236 -2.05 -1.85 -15.26
C ILE A 236 -2.25 -3.28 -15.80
N HIS A 237 -3.52 -3.73 -15.89
CA HIS A 237 -3.89 -5.03 -16.43
C HIS A 237 -3.50 -5.18 -17.91
N ASN A 238 -3.70 -4.14 -18.73
CA ASN A 238 -3.29 -4.12 -20.13
C ASN A 238 -1.77 -4.24 -20.32
N LYS A 239 -0.98 -3.95 -19.27
CA LYS A 239 0.48 -4.16 -19.23
C LYS A 239 0.86 -5.53 -18.65
N GLY A 240 -0.11 -6.42 -18.42
CA GLY A 240 0.09 -7.78 -17.92
C GLY A 240 0.45 -7.86 -16.44
N LYS A 241 0.16 -6.81 -15.66
CA LYS A 241 0.41 -6.76 -14.21
C LYS A 241 -0.89 -6.89 -13.43
N LYS A 242 -0.82 -7.46 -12.24
CA LYS A 242 -1.91 -7.47 -11.24
C LYS A 242 -1.74 -6.30 -10.28
N VAL A 243 -2.80 -5.96 -9.53
CA VAL A 243 -2.79 -4.82 -8.62
C VAL A 243 -3.33 -5.16 -7.24
N THR A 244 -2.61 -4.71 -6.21
CA THR A 244 -3.11 -4.62 -4.84
C THR A 244 -3.66 -3.21 -4.61
N LEU A 245 -4.89 -3.11 -4.10
CA LEU A 245 -5.53 -1.85 -3.75
C LEU A 245 -5.71 -1.76 -2.23
N HIS A 246 -5.17 -0.69 -1.65
CA HIS A 246 -5.36 -0.33 -0.24
C HIS A 246 -6.16 0.98 -0.11
N ILE A 247 -7.19 0.95 0.73
CA ILE A 247 -7.95 2.14 1.15
C ILE A 247 -8.08 2.04 2.67
N CYS A 248 -7.59 3.05 3.38
CA CYS A 248 -7.55 3.06 4.84
C CYS A 248 -8.94 3.20 5.49
N GLY A 249 -9.03 2.86 6.77
CA GLY A 249 -10.24 3.02 7.58
C GLY A 249 -11.43 2.17 7.11
N LYS A 250 -12.65 2.73 7.23
CA LYS A 250 -13.88 1.99 6.93
C LYS A 250 -14.07 1.78 5.44
N THR A 251 -14.16 0.52 5.02
CA THR A 251 -14.28 0.13 3.60
C THR A 251 -15.38 -0.91 3.33
N ASP A 252 -16.08 -1.36 4.36
CA ASP A 252 -17.18 -2.33 4.30
C ASP A 252 -18.26 -1.96 3.26
N GLY A 253 -18.59 -0.67 3.15
CA GLY A 253 -19.57 -0.17 2.18
C GLY A 253 -19.12 -0.11 0.72
N ILE A 254 -17.84 -0.41 0.42
CA ILE A 254 -17.25 -0.23 -0.92
C ILE A 254 -16.41 -1.41 -1.43
N TRP A 255 -16.30 -2.54 -0.70
CA TRP A 255 -15.50 -3.68 -1.17
C TRP A 255 -15.94 -4.21 -2.54
N GLU A 256 -17.24 -4.35 -2.78
CA GLU A 256 -17.73 -4.76 -4.11
C GLU A 256 -17.38 -3.74 -5.20
N ASP A 257 -17.36 -2.45 -4.86
CA ASP A 257 -16.94 -1.41 -5.79
C ASP A 257 -15.42 -1.49 -6.04
N MET A 258 -14.60 -1.84 -5.05
CA MET A 258 -13.16 -2.08 -5.21
C MET A 258 -12.89 -3.30 -6.11
N VAL A 259 -13.67 -4.38 -5.97
CA VAL A 259 -13.64 -5.53 -6.90
C VAL A 259 -14.05 -5.08 -8.30
N LYS A 260 -15.12 -4.28 -8.41
CA LYS A 260 -15.59 -3.74 -9.70
C LYS A 260 -14.57 -2.80 -10.37
N ALA A 261 -13.72 -2.14 -9.58
CA ALA A 261 -12.60 -1.37 -10.10
C ALA A 261 -11.54 -2.27 -10.77
N GLY A 262 -11.52 -3.57 -10.46
CA GLY A 262 -10.63 -4.56 -11.04
C GLY A 262 -9.47 -4.96 -10.12
N ALA A 263 -9.51 -4.63 -8.83
CA ALA A 263 -8.42 -5.01 -7.93
C ALA A 263 -8.26 -6.54 -7.85
N ASP A 264 -7.02 -7.04 -7.91
CA ASP A 264 -6.72 -8.47 -7.78
C ASP A 264 -6.55 -8.88 -6.32
N CYS A 265 -6.06 -7.95 -5.50
CA CYS A 265 -5.88 -8.10 -4.07
C CYS A 265 -6.40 -6.86 -3.33
N LEU A 266 -7.19 -7.07 -2.27
CA LEU A 266 -7.63 -6.01 -1.37
C LEU A 266 -6.83 -6.06 -0.07
N SER A 267 -6.10 -4.98 0.22
CA SER A 267 -5.44 -4.78 1.50
C SER A 267 -6.43 -4.15 2.47
N ILE A 268 -6.99 -4.98 3.35
CA ILE A 268 -8.04 -4.62 4.31
C ILE A 268 -7.39 -3.95 5.53
N ASP A 269 -7.90 -2.77 5.89
CA ASP A 269 -7.49 -2.01 7.07
C ASP A 269 -7.87 -2.71 8.39
N ASN A 270 -7.17 -2.42 9.48
CA ASN A 270 -7.45 -2.99 10.81
C ASN A 270 -8.77 -2.50 11.46
N ASP A 271 -9.37 -1.43 10.94
CA ASP A 271 -10.70 -0.97 11.34
C ASP A 271 -11.84 -1.72 10.63
N ALA A 272 -11.50 -2.52 9.62
CA ALA A 272 -12.44 -3.36 8.89
C ALA A 272 -12.47 -4.80 9.42
N ASP A 273 -13.62 -5.46 9.28
CA ASP A 273 -13.77 -6.87 9.61
C ASP A 273 -13.37 -7.75 8.41
N ILE A 274 -12.16 -8.31 8.46
CA ILE A 274 -11.61 -9.12 7.37
C ILE A 274 -12.39 -10.43 7.14
N LEU A 275 -13.09 -10.96 8.16
CA LEU A 275 -13.94 -12.13 7.98
C LEU A 275 -15.14 -11.78 7.10
N LYS A 276 -15.79 -10.63 7.34
CA LYS A 276 -16.87 -10.14 6.49
C LYS A 276 -16.37 -9.82 5.07
N ALA A 277 -15.15 -9.30 4.93
CA ALA A 277 -14.55 -9.09 3.62
C ALA A 277 -14.37 -10.42 2.87
N LYS A 278 -13.91 -11.48 3.55
CA LYS A 278 -13.83 -12.84 2.97
C LYS A 278 -15.19 -13.34 2.52
N GLU A 279 -16.20 -13.24 3.38
CA GLU A 279 -17.56 -13.69 3.06
C GLU A 279 -18.17 -12.93 1.87
N LEU A 280 -17.89 -11.63 1.74
CA LEU A 280 -18.47 -10.79 0.70
C LEU A 280 -17.73 -10.89 -0.64
N VAL A 281 -16.39 -10.89 -0.64
CA VAL A 281 -15.57 -10.73 -1.86
C VAL A 281 -14.40 -11.70 -1.99
N GLY A 282 -14.13 -12.55 -0.99
CA GLY A 282 -12.99 -13.49 -1.01
C GLY A 282 -13.06 -14.56 -2.10
N ASP A 283 -14.22 -14.73 -2.74
CA ASP A 283 -14.42 -15.59 -3.91
C ASP A 283 -13.99 -14.94 -5.24
N ARG A 284 -13.78 -13.61 -5.24
CA ARG A 284 -13.44 -12.81 -6.42
C ARG A 284 -12.03 -12.24 -6.39
N VAL A 285 -11.52 -11.91 -5.19
CA VAL A 285 -10.21 -11.26 -5.01
C VAL A 285 -9.44 -11.85 -3.84
N MET A 286 -8.10 -11.81 -3.94
CA MET A 286 -7.23 -12.16 -2.82
C MET A 286 -7.36 -11.13 -1.70
N LEU A 287 -7.27 -11.57 -0.44
CA LEU A 287 -7.29 -10.66 0.70
C LEU A 287 -5.90 -10.52 1.32
N MET A 288 -5.60 -9.34 1.84
CA MET A 288 -4.38 -9.03 2.57
C MET A 288 -4.71 -8.24 3.83
N GLY A 289 -4.06 -8.54 4.95
CA GLY A 289 -4.26 -7.86 6.23
C GLY A 289 -4.62 -8.83 7.37
N ASN A 290 -5.12 -8.37 8.51
CA ASN A 290 -5.17 -6.97 8.93
C ASN A 290 -4.74 -6.78 10.39
N VAL A 291 -3.60 -7.38 10.78
CA VAL A 291 -3.03 -7.18 12.14
C VAL A 291 -2.78 -5.69 12.39
N ARG A 292 -3.16 -5.21 13.58
CA ARG A 292 -3.13 -3.79 13.93
C ARG A 292 -1.70 -3.22 13.92
N PRO A 293 -1.39 -2.24 13.06
CA PRO A 293 -0.04 -1.70 12.92
C PRO A 293 0.40 -0.89 14.14
N SER A 294 -0.50 -0.17 14.82
CA SER A 294 -0.15 0.62 16.01
C SER A 294 -0.32 -0.19 17.28
N GLU A 295 -1.54 -0.60 17.61
CA GLU A 295 -1.88 -1.18 18.91
C GLU A 295 -1.26 -2.56 19.15
N THR A 296 -0.94 -3.29 18.08
CA THR A 296 -0.33 -4.63 18.19
C THR A 296 1.12 -4.62 17.74
N MET A 297 1.43 -4.13 16.54
CA MET A 297 2.80 -4.23 16.03
C MET A 297 3.76 -3.24 16.71
N LEU A 298 3.36 -1.99 16.95
CA LEU A 298 4.20 -0.99 17.61
C LEU A 298 4.16 -1.10 19.15
N GLU A 299 2.95 -1.07 19.72
CA GLU A 299 2.74 -0.94 21.17
C GLU A 299 2.64 -2.30 21.90
N GLY A 300 2.34 -3.37 21.16
CA GLY A 300 2.12 -4.70 21.72
C GLY A 300 3.42 -5.45 22.01
N THR A 301 3.29 -6.50 22.80
CA THR A 301 4.37 -7.47 23.02
C THR A 301 4.48 -8.45 21.85
N VAL A 302 5.61 -9.16 21.78
CA VAL A 302 5.80 -10.33 20.89
C VAL A 302 4.63 -11.31 21.00
N ASP A 303 4.11 -11.57 22.20
CA ASP A 303 2.99 -12.48 22.40
C ASP A 303 1.66 -11.93 21.84
N ASP A 304 1.44 -10.61 21.93
CA ASP A 304 0.28 -9.96 21.32
C ASP A 304 0.31 -10.08 19.79
N VAL A 305 1.49 -9.86 19.19
CA VAL A 305 1.68 -10.03 17.74
C VAL A 305 1.42 -11.47 17.30
N ARG A 306 1.94 -12.45 18.03
CA ARG A 306 1.70 -13.86 17.77
C ARG A 306 0.22 -14.19 17.80
N LYS A 307 -0.47 -13.81 18.89
CA LYS A 307 -1.90 -14.07 19.07
C LYS A 307 -2.74 -13.43 17.96
N ALA A 308 -2.48 -12.16 17.64
CA ALA A 308 -3.20 -11.45 16.59
C ALA A 308 -2.96 -12.07 15.20
N THR A 309 -1.72 -12.49 14.92
CA THR A 309 -1.37 -13.16 13.65
C THR A 309 -2.12 -14.49 13.52
N VAL A 310 -2.11 -15.33 14.55
CA VAL A 310 -2.88 -16.60 14.56
C VAL A 310 -4.37 -16.35 14.40
N GLU A 311 -4.91 -15.34 15.08
CA GLU A 311 -6.34 -15.02 15.02
C GLU A 311 -6.78 -14.63 13.60
N VAL A 312 -6.01 -13.75 12.94
CA VAL A 312 -6.27 -13.35 11.56
C VAL A 312 -6.17 -14.55 10.63
N VAL A 313 -5.09 -15.34 10.71
CA VAL A 313 -4.94 -16.56 9.88
C VAL A 313 -6.14 -17.47 10.06
N ARG A 314 -6.56 -17.75 11.29
CA ARG A 314 -7.72 -18.62 11.58
C ARG A 314 -9.01 -18.14 10.90
N LYS A 315 -9.21 -16.83 10.78
CA LYS A 315 -10.43 -16.26 10.15
C LYS A 315 -10.43 -16.41 8.63
N VAL A 316 -9.25 -16.32 7.98
CA VAL A 316 -9.20 -16.06 6.53
C VAL A 316 -8.24 -16.92 5.71
N TYR A 317 -7.49 -17.84 6.30
CA TYR A 317 -6.53 -18.71 5.57
C TYR A 317 -7.16 -19.48 4.38
N ASP A 318 -8.43 -19.85 4.52
CA ASP A 318 -9.25 -20.59 3.56
C ASP A 318 -10.07 -19.67 2.64
N SER A 319 -9.67 -18.39 2.50
CA SER A 319 -10.26 -17.49 1.51
C SER A 319 -10.15 -18.09 0.10
N PRO A 320 -11.23 -18.19 -0.70
CA PRO A 320 -11.21 -18.94 -1.95
C PRO A 320 -10.21 -18.43 -3.01
N LYS A 321 -9.89 -17.14 -3.02
CA LYS A 321 -8.87 -16.53 -3.90
C LYS A 321 -7.52 -16.32 -3.22
N GLY A 322 -7.35 -16.89 -2.04
CA GLY A 322 -6.14 -16.83 -1.24
C GLY A 322 -6.09 -15.65 -0.27
N PHE A 323 -5.07 -15.68 0.56
CA PHE A 323 -4.87 -14.76 1.66
C PHE A 323 -3.38 -14.49 1.90
N ILE A 324 -3.03 -13.22 2.10
CA ILE A 324 -1.69 -12.75 2.50
C ILE A 324 -1.78 -12.21 3.92
N VAL A 325 -1.02 -12.81 4.83
CA VAL A 325 -0.90 -12.31 6.20
C VAL A 325 -0.19 -10.96 6.16
N ALA A 326 -0.80 -9.91 6.70
CA ALA A 326 -0.19 -8.59 6.68
C ALA A 326 -0.65 -7.73 7.85
N SER A 327 0.10 -6.65 8.10
CA SER A 327 -0.42 -5.53 8.88
C SER A 327 -1.55 -4.84 8.11
N GLY A 328 -2.54 -4.27 8.82
CA GLY A 328 -3.70 -3.62 8.21
C GLY A 328 -3.36 -2.34 7.44
N CYS A 329 -2.23 -1.71 7.77
CA CYS A 329 -1.66 -0.56 7.07
C CYS A 329 -0.12 -0.65 7.14
N SER A 330 0.57 0.38 6.64
CA SER A 330 2.00 0.57 6.83
C SER A 330 2.37 0.54 8.32
N LEU A 331 3.47 -0.12 8.66
CA LEU A 331 3.99 -0.11 10.01
C LEU A 331 4.50 1.28 10.40
N PRO A 332 4.26 1.73 11.65
CA PRO A 332 4.94 2.89 12.21
C PRO A 332 6.45 2.73 12.15
N THR A 333 7.17 3.84 11.94
CA THR A 333 8.62 3.84 11.80
C THR A 333 9.34 3.16 12.96
N GLU A 334 8.83 3.34 14.18
CA GLU A 334 9.42 2.82 15.42
C GLU A 334 8.95 1.41 15.80
N THR A 335 8.28 0.69 14.90
CA THR A 335 7.82 -0.69 15.18
C THR A 335 9.00 -1.57 15.59
N PRO A 336 8.97 -2.21 16.78
CA PRO A 336 10.06 -3.07 17.24
C PRO A 336 10.35 -4.21 16.25
N PHE A 337 11.63 -4.45 15.97
CA PHE A 337 12.02 -5.48 15.00
C PHE A 337 11.64 -6.89 15.47
N GLU A 338 11.66 -7.15 16.77
CA GLU A 338 11.16 -8.40 17.37
C GLU A 338 9.69 -8.67 17.05
N ASN A 339 8.86 -7.63 17.00
CA ASN A 339 7.45 -7.75 16.63
C ASN A 339 7.29 -8.06 15.14
N ILE A 340 8.09 -7.44 14.26
CA ILE A 340 8.11 -7.77 12.83
C ILE A 340 8.55 -9.22 12.60
N HIS A 341 9.64 -9.64 13.25
CA HIS A 341 10.11 -11.01 13.23
C HIS A 341 9.05 -11.98 13.73
N GLU A 342 8.33 -11.62 14.79
CA GLU A 342 7.35 -12.52 15.39
C GLU A 342 6.14 -12.77 14.51
N MET A 343 5.64 -11.76 13.77
CA MET A 343 4.60 -11.99 12.77
C MET A 343 5.07 -13.03 11.74
N LEU A 344 6.26 -12.85 11.19
CA LEU A 344 6.84 -13.77 10.19
C LEU A 344 7.09 -15.17 10.76
N ASN A 345 7.67 -15.26 11.95
CA ASN A 345 7.91 -16.52 12.64
C ASN A 345 6.62 -17.24 13.01
N THR A 346 5.54 -16.51 13.31
CA THR A 346 4.23 -17.10 13.55
C THR A 346 3.69 -17.76 12.29
N VAL A 347 3.80 -17.10 11.13
CA VAL A 347 3.39 -17.69 9.85
C VAL A 347 4.25 -18.91 9.49
N ARG A 348 5.56 -18.87 9.76
CA ARG A 348 6.47 -20.02 9.61
C ARG A 348 6.08 -21.20 10.50
N ARG A 349 5.72 -20.95 11.77
CA ARG A 349 5.26 -21.99 12.71
C ARG A 349 3.94 -22.64 12.29
N ILE A 350 3.05 -21.89 11.64
CA ILE A 350 1.79 -22.44 11.12
C ILE A 350 2.06 -23.40 9.95
N GLY A 351 3.04 -23.09 9.08
CA GLY A 351 3.49 -23.97 7.99
C GLY A 351 2.39 -24.39 7.00
N ASN A 352 2.61 -25.47 6.25
CA ASN A 352 1.61 -26.16 5.42
C ASN A 352 1.80 -27.70 5.56
N PRO A 353 0.77 -28.52 5.89
CA PRO A 353 -0.63 -28.17 6.14
C PRO A 353 -0.75 -27.17 7.27
N PHE A 354 -1.60 -26.15 7.09
CA PHE A 354 -1.73 -25.06 8.06
C PHE A 354 -2.11 -25.64 9.44
N ALA A 355 -1.15 -25.67 10.35
CA ALA A 355 -1.32 -26.16 11.70
C ALA A 355 -2.04 -25.09 12.52
N ILE A 356 -3.37 -25.00 12.38
CA ILE A 356 -4.22 -24.00 13.04
C ILE A 356 -4.90 -24.59 14.30
N LYS A 357 -4.39 -25.72 14.83
CA LYS A 357 -5.03 -26.44 15.96
C LYS A 357 -4.67 -25.78 17.30
N ASP A 358 -5.62 -24.98 17.77
CA ASP A 358 -5.68 -24.29 19.07
C ASP A 358 -4.50 -23.35 19.38
N ALA A 359 -4.83 -22.07 19.58
CA ALA A 359 -3.87 -21.02 19.92
C ALA A 359 -2.93 -21.43 21.06
N THR A 360 -3.39 -22.22 22.03
CA THR A 360 -2.58 -22.74 23.14
C THR A 360 -1.39 -23.62 22.74
N SER A 361 -1.37 -24.23 21.55
CA SER A 361 -0.23 -25.06 21.09
C SER A 361 0.84 -24.27 20.31
N ILE A 362 0.48 -23.10 19.77
CA ILE A 362 1.36 -22.19 19.02
C ILE A 362 1.81 -21.00 19.90
N VAL A 363 1.04 -20.70 20.95
CA VAL A 363 1.27 -19.64 21.95
C VAL A 363 2.13 -20.14 23.13
N ALA A 364 2.28 -21.46 23.30
CA ALA A 364 3.24 -22.08 24.24
C ALA A 364 4.61 -22.26 23.58
#